data_AF-A0A2V6JMJ3-F1
#
_entry.id   AF-A0A2V6JMJ3-F1
#
_cell.length_a   1.000
_cell.length_b   1.000
_cell.length_c   1.000
_cell.angle_alpha   90.00
_cell.angle_beta   90.00
_cell.angle_gamma   90.00
#
_symmetry.space_group_name_H-M   'P 1'
#
loop_
_entity.id
_entity.type
_entity.pdbx_description
1 polymer ?
#
loop_
_entity_poly.entity_id
_entity_poly.type
_entity_poly.pdbx_seq_one_letter_code
_entity_poly.pdbx_strand_id
1 'polypeptide(L)'
;MTGSLPRYIVCCLAAMALASTASAQTRFTTIVIDPGHGGFDRGGIPGQRVLEKNMNLDVALRLKPILEKAGYRVVMTRTTDIFVPLGSRVAIANSYPNGIFLCIHFNSASRSGASGIETYFYSTESAPLAASIHSAVVGGAPSENRGVRRRGYFVLRRTTIPA
;
A
#
# COMPACT_ATOMS: atom_id res chain seq x y z
N MET A 1 -52.82 -47.32 33.05
CA MET A 1 -51.40 -47.49 32.70
C MET A 1 -51.02 -46.38 31.74
N THR A 2 -50.47 -45.31 32.29
CA THR A 2 -50.01 -44.11 31.60
C THR A 2 -48.63 -44.38 30.99
N GLY A 3 -48.48 -44.12 29.70
CA GLY A 3 -47.19 -44.24 29.01
C GLY A 3 -47.04 -43.14 27.97
N SER A 4 -46.50 -42.00 28.39
CA SER A 4 -46.05 -40.93 27.51
C SER A 4 -44.63 -41.23 27.01
N LEU A 5 -44.43 -41.12 25.70
CA LEU A 5 -43.10 -41.09 25.08
C LEU A 5 -42.82 -39.65 24.62
N PRO A 6 -41.76 -38.98 25.10
CA PRO A 6 -41.27 -37.75 24.50
C PRO A 6 -40.17 -38.10 23.50
N ARG A 7 -40.28 -37.68 22.24
CA ARG A 7 -39.15 -37.70 21.31
C ARG A 7 -39.10 -36.46 20.41
N TYR A 8 -38.25 -35.53 20.86
CA TYR A 8 -37.18 -34.84 20.12
C TYR A 8 -37.55 -34.00 18.89
N ILE A 9 -37.69 -32.69 19.16
CA ILE A 9 -36.91 -31.60 18.55
C ILE A 9 -36.29 -31.98 17.19
N VAL A 10 -36.93 -31.54 16.11
CA VAL A 10 -36.34 -31.47 14.78
C VAL A 10 -35.26 -30.39 14.81
N CYS A 11 -34.03 -30.79 15.10
CA CYS A 11 -32.86 -29.92 15.06
C CYS A 11 -32.16 -30.09 13.69
N CYS A 12 -32.13 -28.99 12.95
CA CYS A 12 -31.14 -28.59 11.95
C CYS A 12 -30.22 -29.66 11.36
N LEU A 13 -30.50 -30.08 10.12
CA LEU A 13 -29.49 -30.59 9.19
C LEU A 13 -29.80 -30.08 7.77
N ALA A 14 -29.62 -28.78 7.56
CA ALA A 14 -29.33 -28.24 6.23
C ALA A 14 -27.81 -28.18 6.09
N ALA A 15 -27.21 -29.31 5.73
CA ALA A 15 -25.85 -29.38 5.25
C ALA A 15 -25.86 -29.33 3.72
N MET A 16 -24.88 -28.64 3.15
CA MET A 16 -24.55 -28.51 1.72
C MET A 16 -25.44 -27.52 0.95
N ALA A 17 -24.95 -26.59 0.14
CA ALA A 17 -23.61 -26.12 -0.23
C ALA A 17 -23.90 -24.76 -0.94
N LEU A 18 -23.02 -23.76 -0.97
CA LEU A 18 -21.98 -23.62 -1.99
C LEU A 18 -21.34 -22.25 -1.81
N ALA A 19 -20.01 -22.24 -1.95
CA ALA A 19 -19.17 -21.10 -2.25
C ALA A 19 -19.27 -19.90 -1.29
N SER A 20 -18.44 -19.93 -0.24
CA SER A 20 -17.71 -18.70 0.06
C SER A 20 -16.98 -18.30 -1.22
N THR A 21 -17.49 -17.28 -1.91
CA THR A 21 -16.66 -16.47 -2.80
C THR A 21 -15.67 -15.74 -1.91
N ALA A 22 -14.71 -16.49 -1.37
CA ALA A 22 -13.42 -15.91 -1.04
C ALA A 22 -12.97 -15.30 -2.36
N SER A 23 -13.14 -13.98 -2.46
CA SER A 23 -12.42 -13.16 -3.43
C SER A 23 -11.07 -13.81 -3.59
N ALA A 24 -10.78 -14.31 -4.80
CA ALA A 24 -9.43 -14.71 -5.14
C ALA A 24 -8.61 -13.42 -5.13
N GLN A 25 -8.26 -12.96 -3.94
CA GLN A 25 -7.29 -11.92 -3.72
C GLN A 25 -6.02 -12.49 -4.33
N THR A 26 -5.73 -12.12 -5.57
CA THR A 26 -4.48 -12.46 -6.24
C THR A 26 -3.38 -12.06 -5.29
N ARG A 27 -2.76 -13.06 -4.64
CA ARG A 27 -1.68 -12.83 -3.70
C ARG A 27 -0.48 -12.40 -4.54
N PHE A 28 -0.24 -11.10 -4.58
CA PHE A 28 0.98 -10.55 -5.13
C PHE A 28 2.17 -11.19 -4.40
N THR A 29 3.22 -11.47 -5.15
CA THR A 29 4.45 -12.06 -4.62
C THR A 29 5.59 -11.03 -4.58
N THR A 30 5.43 -9.94 -5.32
CA THR A 30 6.43 -8.87 -5.44
C THR A 30 5.88 -7.55 -4.93
N ILE A 31 6.69 -6.80 -4.20
CA ILE A 31 6.41 -5.42 -3.81
C ILE A 31 7.50 -4.55 -4.41
N VAL A 32 7.12 -3.68 -5.33
CA VAL A 32 8.01 -2.68 -5.93
C VAL A 32 7.91 -1.41 -5.08
N ILE A 33 8.97 -1.08 -4.34
CA ILE A 33 9.04 0.11 -3.50
C ILE A 33 9.78 1.20 -4.25
N ASP A 34 9.12 2.35 -4.35
CA ASP A 34 9.64 3.55 -5.00
C ASP A 34 9.87 4.67 -4.00
N PRO A 35 11.10 4.87 -3.50
CA PRO A 35 11.43 6.06 -2.73
C PRO A 35 11.42 7.26 -3.68
N GLY A 36 10.43 8.15 -3.51
CA GLY A 36 10.26 9.35 -4.35
C GLY A 36 11.51 10.23 -4.39
N HIS A 37 11.65 11.03 -5.46
CA HIS A 37 12.78 11.95 -5.67
C HIS A 37 14.14 11.23 -5.76
N GLY A 38 15.25 11.94 -5.53
CA GLY A 38 16.62 11.41 -5.49
C GLY A 38 17.60 12.17 -6.38
N GLY A 39 18.89 12.13 -6.04
CA GLY A 39 19.92 12.86 -6.77
C GLY A 39 19.69 14.37 -6.72
N PHE A 40 19.61 15.01 -7.89
CA PHE A 40 19.36 16.45 -7.99
C PHE A 40 17.93 16.84 -7.56
N ASP A 41 16.98 15.91 -7.64
CA ASP A 41 15.61 16.14 -7.20
C ASP A 41 15.53 15.96 -5.68
N ARG A 42 15.45 17.07 -4.96
CA ARG A 42 15.44 17.11 -3.49
C ARG A 42 14.08 16.71 -2.89
N GLY A 43 13.00 16.87 -3.67
CA GLY A 43 11.64 16.97 -3.16
C GLY A 43 11.42 18.15 -2.21
N GLY A 44 10.22 18.23 -1.65
CA GLY A 44 9.83 19.26 -0.69
C GLY A 44 9.74 20.69 -1.26
N ILE A 45 9.80 21.67 -0.37
CA ILE A 45 9.80 23.11 -0.68
C ILE A 45 11.18 23.76 -0.46
N PRO A 46 11.50 24.87 -1.14
CA PRO A 46 12.74 25.61 -0.90
C PRO A 46 12.94 25.97 0.56
N GLY A 47 14.18 25.84 1.05
CA GLY A 47 14.56 26.20 2.42
C GLY A 47 14.31 25.13 3.49
N GLN A 48 13.69 23.98 3.16
CA GLN A 48 13.57 22.87 4.11
C GLN A 48 14.95 22.30 4.49
N ARG A 49 15.16 22.12 5.80
CA ARG A 49 16.39 21.55 6.37
C ARG A 49 16.55 20.06 6.06
N VAL A 50 15.45 19.31 6.17
CA VAL A 50 15.42 17.88 5.88
C VAL A 50 14.92 17.68 4.46
N LEU A 51 15.70 16.97 3.65
CA LEU A 51 15.34 16.70 2.26
C LEU A 51 14.35 15.55 2.19
N GLU A 52 13.25 15.74 1.47
CA GLU A 52 12.22 14.72 1.30
C GLU A 52 12.81 13.41 0.75
N LYS A 53 13.68 13.51 -0.26
CA LYS A 53 14.35 12.35 -0.87
C LYS A 53 15.09 11.44 0.13
N ASN A 54 15.61 12.02 1.23
CA ASN A 54 16.36 11.28 2.24
C ASN A 54 15.40 10.53 3.16
N MET A 55 14.30 11.16 3.58
CA MET A 55 13.26 10.52 4.38
C MET A 55 12.57 9.38 3.60
N ASN A 56 12.27 9.62 2.32
CA ASN A 56 11.71 8.60 1.43
C ASN A 56 12.63 7.37 1.36
N LEU A 57 13.94 7.59 1.19
CA LEU A 57 14.92 6.51 1.10
C LEU A 57 15.08 5.75 2.42
N ASP A 58 15.19 6.47 3.55
CA ASP A 58 15.34 5.86 4.87
C ASP A 58 14.17 4.93 5.20
N VAL A 59 12.93 5.40 5.03
CA VAL A 59 11.73 4.56 5.27
C VAL A 59 11.72 3.34 4.36
N ALA A 60 12.01 3.53 3.07
CA ALA A 60 12.01 2.42 2.12
C ALA A 60 13.08 1.36 2.42
N LEU A 61 14.29 1.79 2.84
CA LEU A 61 15.37 0.89 3.22
C LEU A 61 15.07 0.11 4.50
N ARG A 62 14.34 0.70 5.46
CA ARG A 62 13.86 -0.01 6.66
C ARG A 62 12.72 -0.97 6.35
N LEU A 63 11.83 -0.59 5.44
CA LEU A 63 10.66 -1.39 5.05
C LEU A 63 11.07 -2.65 4.28
N LYS A 64 12.06 -2.55 3.38
CA LYS A 64 12.55 -3.66 2.55
C LYS A 64 12.81 -4.95 3.34
N PRO A 65 13.71 -5.00 4.35
CA PRO A 65 14.02 -6.24 5.06
C PRO A 65 12.83 -6.79 5.86
N ILE A 66 11.91 -5.95 6.31
CA ILE A 66 10.69 -6.38 7.00
C ILE A 66 9.80 -7.17 6.05
N LEU A 67 9.58 -6.65 4.83
CA LEU A 67 8.77 -7.30 3.81
C LEU A 67 9.45 -8.55 3.24
N GLU A 68 10.76 -8.53 3.07
CA GLU A 68 11.52 -9.72 2.66
C GLU A 68 11.42 -10.84 3.71
N LYS A 69 11.53 -10.50 5.00
CA LYS A 69 11.33 -11.45 6.10
C LYS A 69 9.90 -12.01 6.15
N ALA A 70 8.92 -11.25 5.67
CA ALA A 70 7.54 -11.70 5.52
C ALA A 70 7.30 -12.57 4.27
N GLY A 71 8.34 -12.86 3.47
CA GLY A 71 8.28 -13.77 2.32
C GLY A 71 7.99 -13.09 0.98
N TYR A 72 7.96 -11.75 0.91
CA TYR A 72 7.79 -11.04 -0.35
C TYR A 72 9.13 -10.83 -1.07
N ARG A 73 9.11 -10.89 -2.39
CA ARG A 73 10.19 -10.33 -3.21
C ARG A 73 10.06 -8.80 -3.17
N VAL A 74 11.10 -8.10 -2.71
CA VAL A 74 11.10 -6.63 -2.71
C VAL A 74 12.03 -6.10 -3.80
N VAL A 75 11.50 -5.24 -4.67
CA VAL A 75 12.26 -4.57 -5.72
C VAL A 75 12.26 -3.08 -5.42
N MET A 76 13.44 -2.47 -5.37
CA MET A 76 13.59 -1.04 -5.11
C MET A 76 13.83 -0.30 -6.43
N THR A 77 13.17 0.83 -6.66
CA THR A 77 13.52 1.68 -7.82
C THR A 77 14.88 2.38 -7.63
N ARG A 78 15.26 2.64 -6.38
CA ARG A 78 16.60 3.09 -5.96
C ARG A 78 16.91 2.62 -4.54
N THR A 79 18.20 2.38 -4.27
CA THR A 79 18.73 2.05 -2.94
C THR A 79 19.74 3.07 -2.42
N THR A 80 20.09 4.05 -3.25
CA THR A 80 21.00 5.15 -2.94
C THR A 80 20.40 6.50 -3.35
N ASP A 81 21.10 7.58 -3.08
CA ASP A 81 20.70 8.94 -3.47
C ASP A 81 20.98 9.20 -4.96
N ILE A 82 20.17 8.59 -5.82
CA ILE A 82 20.22 8.77 -7.28
C ILE A 82 18.88 9.24 -7.81
N PHE A 83 18.91 10.01 -8.89
CA PHE A 83 17.70 10.39 -9.60
C PHE A 83 17.22 9.24 -10.50
N VAL A 84 15.97 8.84 -10.35
CA VAL A 84 15.31 7.88 -11.24
C VAL A 84 14.15 8.60 -11.97
N PRO A 85 14.14 8.65 -13.31
CA PRO A 85 13.05 9.25 -14.06
C PRO A 85 11.71 8.55 -13.81
N LEU A 86 10.60 9.29 -13.84
CA LEU A 86 9.26 8.74 -13.57
C LEU A 86 8.90 7.57 -14.50
N GLY A 87 9.27 7.65 -15.78
CA GLY A 87 9.07 6.56 -16.74
C GLY A 87 9.84 5.28 -16.37
N SER A 88 11.08 5.42 -15.88
CA SER A 88 11.89 4.29 -15.42
C SER A 88 11.29 3.63 -14.17
N ARG A 89 10.75 4.42 -13.23
CA ARG A 89 10.04 3.89 -12.04
C ARG A 89 8.85 3.03 -12.43
N VAL A 90 8.04 3.52 -13.39
CA VAL A 90 6.91 2.79 -13.97
C VAL A 90 7.34 1.54 -14.73
N ALA A 91 8.41 1.63 -15.54
CA ALA A 91 8.91 0.49 -16.28
C ALA A 91 9.38 -0.64 -15.35
N ILE A 92 10.05 -0.29 -14.24
CA ILE A 92 10.41 -1.24 -13.19
C ILE A 92 9.15 -1.88 -12.62
N ALA A 93 8.16 -1.09 -12.20
CA ALA A 93 6.92 -1.59 -11.62
C ALA A 93 6.20 -2.58 -12.57
N ASN A 94 6.02 -2.19 -13.83
CA ASN A 94 5.30 -2.97 -14.83
C ASN A 94 6.03 -4.25 -15.27
N SER A 95 7.34 -4.38 -14.97
CA SER A 95 8.08 -5.63 -15.21
C SER A 95 7.71 -6.77 -14.24
N TYR A 96 6.89 -6.49 -13.23
CA TYR A 96 6.44 -7.46 -12.22
C TYR A 96 4.91 -7.61 -12.21
N PRO A 97 4.33 -8.36 -13.17
CA PRO A 97 2.87 -8.47 -13.33
C PRO A 97 2.14 -9.10 -12.13
N ASN A 98 2.84 -9.88 -11.31
CA ASN A 98 2.31 -10.44 -10.06
C ASN A 98 2.80 -9.65 -8.82
N GLY A 99 2.79 -8.32 -8.93
CA GLY A 99 3.28 -7.41 -7.91
C GLY A 99 2.30 -6.31 -7.54
N ILE A 100 2.71 -5.50 -6.57
CA ILE A 100 2.14 -4.18 -6.28
C ILE A 100 3.24 -3.11 -6.33
N PHE A 101 2.86 -1.86 -6.54
CA PHE A 101 3.74 -0.70 -6.51
C PHE A 101 3.44 0.16 -5.29
N LEU A 102 4.46 0.55 -4.54
CA LEU A 102 4.34 1.40 -3.35
C LEU A 102 5.32 2.58 -3.47
N CYS A 103 4.79 3.76 -3.77
CA CYS A 103 5.57 5.00 -3.81
C CYS A 103 5.54 5.71 -2.45
N ILE A 104 6.72 6.04 -1.93
CA ILE A 104 6.88 6.68 -0.61
C ILE A 104 7.33 8.13 -0.79
N HIS A 105 6.54 9.04 -0.22
CA HIS A 105 6.77 10.48 -0.19
C HIS A 105 6.50 11.05 1.21
N PHE A 106 7.22 12.12 1.56
CA PHE A 106 6.94 12.94 2.74
C PHE A 106 6.42 14.28 2.25
N ASN A 107 5.12 14.52 2.45
CA ASN A 107 4.45 15.70 1.93
C ASN A 107 5.07 17.01 2.49
N SER A 108 4.90 18.10 1.76
CA SER A 108 5.38 19.43 2.17
C SER A 108 4.30 20.49 1.96
N ALA A 109 4.34 21.53 2.79
CA ALA A 109 3.42 22.66 2.68
C ALA A 109 4.11 23.94 3.13
N SER A 110 3.79 25.06 2.48
CA SER A 110 4.25 26.39 2.89
C SER A 110 3.52 26.92 4.13
N ARG A 111 2.28 26.45 4.38
CA ARG A 111 1.51 26.82 5.57
C ARG A 111 2.07 26.15 6.82
N SER A 112 2.22 26.91 7.89
CA SER A 112 2.53 26.36 9.22
C SER A 112 1.40 25.46 9.71
N GLY A 113 1.75 24.40 10.45
CA GLY A 113 0.79 23.47 11.07
C GLY A 113 0.17 22.44 10.12
N ALA A 114 0.63 22.33 8.86
CA ALA A 114 0.26 21.20 8.03
C ALA A 114 0.90 19.92 8.57
N SER A 115 0.07 18.96 8.99
CA SER A 115 0.51 17.64 9.44
C SER A 115 -0.49 16.58 8.98
N GLY A 116 -0.09 15.31 9.06
CA GLY A 116 -0.95 14.15 8.82
C GLY A 116 -0.53 13.23 7.68
N ILE A 117 -1.19 12.08 7.61
CA ILE A 117 -0.94 11.02 6.62
C ILE A 117 -2.05 11.02 5.56
N GLU A 118 -1.65 10.99 4.30
CA GLU A 118 -2.51 10.81 3.13
C GLU A 118 -2.02 9.60 2.34
N THR A 119 -2.93 8.79 1.81
CA THR A 119 -2.58 7.70 0.89
C THR A 119 -3.26 7.93 -0.44
N TYR A 120 -2.50 7.82 -1.53
CA TYR A 120 -2.97 8.13 -2.87
C TYR A 120 -3.08 6.88 -3.72
N PHE A 121 -4.09 6.85 -4.59
CA PHE A 121 -4.31 5.80 -5.59
C PHE A 121 -4.85 6.41 -6.88
N TYR A 122 -4.87 5.65 -7.98
CA TYR A 122 -5.48 6.13 -9.24
C TYR A 122 -6.59 5.23 -9.79
N SER A 123 -6.35 3.92 -9.90
CA SER A 123 -7.32 2.97 -10.44
C SER A 123 -8.30 2.49 -9.37
N THR A 124 -9.49 2.06 -9.76
CA THR A 124 -10.48 1.53 -8.81
C THR A 124 -9.96 0.26 -8.14
N GLU A 125 -9.18 -0.53 -8.86
CA GLU A 125 -8.53 -1.76 -8.42
C GLU A 125 -7.49 -1.50 -7.32
N SER A 126 -6.83 -0.33 -7.32
CA SER A 126 -5.89 0.07 -6.26
C SER A 126 -6.56 0.54 -4.98
N ALA A 127 -7.85 0.93 -5.01
CA ALA A 127 -8.49 1.58 -3.87
C ALA A 127 -8.47 0.72 -2.58
N PRO A 128 -8.73 -0.61 -2.63
CA PRO A 128 -8.64 -1.46 -1.45
C PRO A 128 -7.21 -1.54 -0.89
N LEU A 129 -6.19 -1.64 -1.75
CA LEU A 129 -4.79 -1.66 -1.34
C LEU A 129 -4.42 -0.37 -0.59
N ALA A 130 -4.78 0.78 -1.17
CA ALA A 130 -4.54 2.08 -0.56
C ALA A 130 -5.23 2.22 0.80
N ALA A 131 -6.48 1.73 0.93
CA ALA A 131 -7.21 1.74 2.19
C ALA A 131 -6.55 0.86 3.26
N SER A 132 -6.13 -0.36 2.91
CA SER A 132 -5.44 -1.25 3.83
C SER A 132 -4.10 -0.68 4.32
N ILE A 133 -3.28 -0.13 3.41
CA ILE A 133 -2.02 0.52 3.79
C ILE A 133 -2.28 1.73 4.68
N HIS A 134 -3.25 2.58 4.32
CA HIS A 134 -3.56 3.78 5.08
C HIS A 134 -3.96 3.45 6.52
N SER A 135 -4.84 2.47 6.71
CA SER A 135 -5.29 2.03 8.04
C SER A 135 -4.12 1.55 8.90
N ALA A 136 -3.19 0.78 8.33
CA ALA A 136 -2.01 0.30 9.04
C ALA A 136 -1.04 1.44 9.42
N VAL A 137 -0.77 2.37 8.50
CA VAL A 137 0.20 3.45 8.73
C VAL A 137 -0.33 4.47 9.74
N VAL A 138 -1.62 4.84 9.67
CA VAL A 138 -2.26 5.74 10.65
C VAL A 138 -2.31 5.11 12.05
N GLY A 139 -2.55 3.79 12.14
CA GLY A 139 -2.54 3.09 13.43
C GLY A 139 -1.16 3.00 14.10
N GLY A 140 -0.08 3.12 13.32
CA GLY A 140 1.30 2.98 13.79
C GLY A 140 2.02 4.28 14.12
N ALA A 141 1.45 5.45 13.79
CA ALA A 141 2.09 6.75 13.99
C ALA A 141 1.10 7.78 14.56
N PRO A 142 1.47 8.53 15.62
CA PRO A 142 0.62 9.62 16.13
C PRO A 142 0.63 10.77 15.13
N SER A 143 -0.30 10.76 14.18
CA SER A 143 -0.44 11.76 13.13
C SER A 143 -1.90 11.97 12.78
N GLU A 144 -2.24 13.15 12.26
CA GLU A 144 -3.58 13.41 11.75
C GLU A 144 -3.93 12.45 10.61
N ASN A 145 -5.09 11.82 10.68
CA ASN A 145 -5.62 11.03 9.57
C ASN A 145 -6.24 11.97 8.53
N ARG A 146 -5.64 12.05 7.32
CA ARG A 146 -6.14 12.91 6.23
C ARG A 146 -6.80 12.11 5.08
N GLY A 147 -6.92 10.80 5.28
CA GLY A 147 -7.67 9.88 4.43
C GLY A 147 -6.96 9.38 3.18
N VAL A 148 -7.70 8.54 2.46
CA VAL A 148 -7.32 7.93 1.19
C VAL A 148 -7.92 8.75 0.04
N ARG A 149 -7.14 9.09 -0.98
CA ARG A 149 -7.55 10.02 -2.04
C ARG A 149 -7.14 9.53 -3.42
N ARG A 150 -8.04 9.68 -4.39
CA ARG A 150 -7.71 9.44 -5.80
C ARG A 150 -6.90 10.62 -6.36
N ARG A 151 -5.72 10.38 -6.93
CA ARG A 151 -4.89 11.41 -7.59
C ARG A 151 -4.23 10.88 -8.86
N GLY A 152 -4.13 11.77 -9.85
CA GLY A 152 -3.56 11.48 -11.15
C GLY A 152 -2.04 11.60 -11.23
N TYR A 153 -1.31 11.19 -10.19
CA TYR A 153 0.16 11.20 -10.25
C TYR A 153 0.66 10.26 -11.35
N PHE A 154 1.73 10.65 -12.05
CA PHE A 154 2.20 9.93 -13.22
C PHE A 154 2.47 8.45 -12.95
N VAL A 155 3.17 8.15 -11.84
CA VAL A 155 3.52 6.77 -11.46
C VAL A 155 2.28 5.92 -11.15
N LEU A 156 1.24 6.49 -10.53
CA LEU A 156 -0.01 5.78 -10.27
C LEU A 156 -0.84 5.57 -11.54
N ARG A 157 -0.83 6.54 -12.46
CA ARG A 157 -1.58 6.49 -13.72
C ARG A 157 -1.02 5.55 -14.77
N ARG A 158 0.30 5.32 -14.74
CA ARG A 158 1.03 4.59 -15.78
C ARG A 158 1.48 3.19 -15.34
N THR A 159 1.32 2.88 -14.05
CA THR A 159 1.54 1.52 -13.55
C THR A 159 0.33 0.64 -13.88
N THR A 160 0.58 -0.59 -14.33
CA THR A 160 -0.46 -1.56 -14.75
C THR A 160 -0.82 -2.57 -13.66
N ILE A 161 -0.05 -2.60 -12.57
CA ILE A 161 -0.32 -3.35 -11.34
C ILE A 161 -0.95 -2.44 -10.27
N PRO A 162 -1.58 -2.98 -9.21
CA PRO A 162 -2.09 -2.16 -8.11
C PRO A 162 -0.98 -1.28 -7.52
N ALA A 163 -1.31 0.00 -7.36
CA ALA A 163 -0.40 1.11 -7.05
C ALA A 163 -1.07 2.18 -6.18
#